data_AF-A0A2N5M2R1-F1
#
_entry.id   AF-A0A2N5M2R1-F1
#
_cell.length_a   1.000
_cell.length_b   1.000
_cell.length_c   1.000
_cell.angle_alpha   90.00
_cell.angle_beta   90.00
_cell.angle_gamma   90.00
#
_symmetry.space_group_name_H-M   'P 1'
#
loop_
_entity.id
_entity.type
_entity.pdbx_description
1 polymer ?
#
loop_
_entity_poly.entity_id
_entity_poly.type
_entity_poly.pdbx_seq_one_letter_code
_entity_poly.pdbx_strand_id
1 'polypeptide(L)'
;MGNVQNTFGLSNFKTMKETSKAVEFKNIVNDEVIYLLPNKEITIVLNPKTVEENKELKQKSTGLNHNTSFLEFPKREHTGNGPICYGYAYKF
;
A
#
# COMPACT_ATOMS: atom_id res chain seq x y z
N MET A 1 9.74 8.43 -4.61
CA MET A 1 10.38 7.42 -5.48
C MET A 1 11.92 7.38 -5.43
N GLY A 2 12.64 8.41 -4.97
CA GLY A 2 14.11 8.49 -5.17
C GLY A 2 15.02 7.57 -4.33
N ASN A 3 14.53 6.94 -3.24
CA ASN A 3 15.43 6.23 -2.31
C ASN A 3 15.58 4.73 -2.58
N VAL A 4 14.55 4.04 -3.08
CA VAL A 4 14.56 2.57 -3.16
C VAL A 4 15.36 2.05 -4.37
N GLN A 5 15.29 2.74 -5.51
CA GLN A 5 16.15 2.42 -6.66
C GLN A 5 17.63 2.59 -6.33
N ASN A 6 17.97 3.60 -5.50
CA ASN A 6 19.33 3.79 -5.01
C ASN A 6 19.79 2.67 -4.06
N THR A 7 18.91 2.10 -3.25
CA THR A 7 19.27 0.98 -2.35
C THR A 7 19.65 -0.28 -3.12
N PHE A 8 18.97 -0.59 -4.24
CA PHE A 8 19.33 -1.73 -5.08
C PHE A 8 20.56 -1.48 -5.95
N GLY A 9 20.76 -0.25 -6.44
CA GLY A 9 22.00 0.12 -7.13
C GLY A 9 23.27 -0.06 -6.28
N LEU A 10 23.14 -0.06 -4.94
CA LEU A 10 24.25 -0.24 -3.99
C LEU A 10 24.57 -1.72 -3.66
N SER A 11 23.78 -2.70 -4.12
CA SER A 11 23.84 -4.10 -3.64
C SER A 11 24.16 -5.17 -4.71
N ASN A 12 25.07 -4.89 -5.64
CA ASN A 12 25.42 -5.78 -6.77
C ASN A 12 24.25 -6.11 -7.71
N PHE A 13 23.17 -5.34 -7.66
CA PHE A 13 22.01 -5.51 -8.54
C PHE A 13 22.09 -4.52 -9.71
N LYS A 14 21.90 -5.03 -10.93
CA LYS A 14 21.80 -4.23 -12.16
C LYS A 14 20.35 -4.18 -12.62
N THR A 15 19.87 -2.99 -12.98
CA THR A 15 18.56 -2.83 -13.62
C THR A 15 18.56 -3.50 -14.99
N MET A 16 17.63 -4.44 -15.19
CA MET A 16 17.50 -5.20 -16.43
C MET A 16 16.40 -4.65 -17.32
N LYS A 17 15.25 -4.33 -16.71
CA LYS A 17 14.06 -3.85 -17.41
C LYS A 17 13.26 -2.93 -16.51
N GLU A 18 12.91 -1.78 -17.04
CA GLU A 18 12.04 -0.82 -16.36
C GLU A 18 10.76 -0.64 -17.17
N THR A 19 9.64 -0.81 -16.50
CA THR A 19 8.30 -0.59 -17.07
C THR A 19 7.49 0.25 -16.10
N SER A 20 6.34 0.74 -16.56
CA SER A 20 5.40 1.41 -15.65
C SER A 20 4.91 0.51 -14.52
N LYS A 21 4.96 -0.83 -14.66
CA LYS A 21 4.43 -1.79 -13.66
C LYS A 21 5.46 -2.30 -12.67
N ALA A 22 6.72 -2.38 -13.08
CA ALA A 22 7.80 -3.00 -12.32
C ALA A 22 9.17 -2.56 -12.84
N VAL A 23 10.15 -2.55 -11.93
CA VAL A 23 11.58 -2.50 -12.23
C VAL A 23 12.19 -3.84 -11.85
N GLU A 24 12.80 -4.51 -12.83
CA GLU A 24 13.52 -5.76 -12.65
C GLU A 24 15.00 -5.49 -12.37
N PHE A 25 15.53 -6.12 -11.33
CA PHE A 25 16.95 -6.11 -11.03
C PHE A 25 17.50 -7.53 -11.00
N LYS A 26 18.72 -7.69 -11.49
CA LYS A 26 19.45 -8.96 -11.43
C LYS A 26 20.75 -8.78 -10.68
N ASN A 27 21.02 -9.66 -9.71
CA ASN A 27 22.26 -9.70 -8.98
C ASN A 27 23.38 -10.24 -9.89
N ILE A 28 24.52 -9.55 -9.95
CA ILE A 28 25.63 -9.95 -10.82
C ILE A 28 26.50 -11.07 -10.24
N VAL A 29 26.34 -11.41 -8.96
CA VAL A 29 27.16 -12.42 -8.25
C VAL A 29 26.47 -13.78 -8.22
N ASN A 30 25.17 -13.82 -7.94
CA ASN A 30 24.43 -15.08 -7.74
C ASN A 30 23.25 -15.28 -8.71
N ASP A 31 23.11 -14.43 -9.74
CA ASP A 31 22.03 -14.45 -10.73
C ASP A 31 20.59 -14.29 -10.16
N GLU A 32 20.43 -13.92 -8.89
CA GLU A 32 19.12 -13.69 -8.26
C GLU A 32 18.37 -12.52 -8.92
N VAL A 33 17.06 -12.68 -9.10
CA VAL A 33 16.20 -11.66 -9.73
C VAL A 33 15.16 -11.16 -8.74
N ILE A 34 15.08 -9.84 -8.61
CA ILE A 34 14.12 -9.17 -7.74
C ILE A 34 13.32 -8.13 -8.52
N TYR A 35 12.09 -7.88 -8.08
CA TYR A 35 11.19 -6.93 -8.70
C TYR A 35 10.75 -5.87 -7.69
N LEU A 36 11.00 -4.60 -8.02
CA LEU A 36 10.36 -3.48 -7.35
C LEU A 36 9.04 -3.19 -8.09
N LEU A 37 7.92 -3.25 -7.37
CA LEU A 37 6.59 -2.98 -7.92
C LEU A 37 6.14 -1.56 -7.50
N PRO A 38 6.47 -0.50 -8.26
CA PRO A 38 6.26 0.89 -7.84
C PRO A 38 4.79 1.27 -7.65
N ASN A 39 3.88 0.52 -8.25
CA ASN A 39 2.43 0.78 -8.18
C ASN A 39 1.70 -0.17 -7.24
N LYS A 40 2.42 -1.01 -6.49
CA LYS A 40 1.83 -1.94 -5.52
C LYS A 40 2.08 -1.41 -4.12
N GLU A 41 1.17 -0.58 -3.67
CA GLU A 41 1.11 -0.06 -2.31
C GLU A 41 0.40 -1.08 -1.41
N ILE A 42 1.03 -1.46 -0.29
CA ILE A 42 0.36 -2.33 0.68
C ILE A 42 -0.58 -1.46 1.50
N THR A 43 -1.87 -1.80 1.50
CA THR A 43 -2.88 -1.09 2.30
C THR A 43 -3.41 -1.99 3.40
N ILE A 44 -3.27 -1.56 4.65
CA ILE A 44 -3.95 -2.16 5.81
C ILE A 44 -5.17 -1.30 6.14
N VAL A 45 -6.33 -1.91 6.37
CA VAL A 45 -7.55 -1.20 6.74
C VAL A 45 -7.98 -1.59 8.16
N LEU A 46 -8.09 -0.61 9.05
CA LEU A 46 -8.53 -0.81 10.43
C LEU A 46 -10.01 -0.47 10.62
N ASN A 47 -10.63 -1.15 11.60
CA ASN A 47 -12.01 -0.91 11.98
C ASN A 47 -12.17 0.53 12.51
N PRO A 48 -13.15 1.30 12.01
CA PRO A 48 -13.43 2.65 12.46
C PRO A 48 -13.57 2.80 13.98
N LYS A 49 -14.19 1.81 14.65
CA LYS A 49 -14.38 1.84 16.11
C LYS A 49 -13.04 2.00 16.85
N THR A 50 -12.01 1.29 16.41
CA THR A 50 -10.67 1.35 17.01
C THR A 50 -9.96 2.67 16.72
N VAL A 51 -10.14 3.22 15.52
CA VAL A 51 -9.39 4.39 15.06
C VAL A 51 -10.02 5.70 15.51
N GLU A 52 -11.36 5.77 15.59
CA GLU A 52 -12.08 6.98 15.98
C GLU A 52 -11.80 7.40 17.44
N GLU A 53 -11.54 6.42 18.32
CA GLU A 53 -11.19 6.63 19.72
C GLU A 53 -9.70 6.98 19.93
N ASN A 54 -8.85 6.75 18.93
CA ASN A 54 -7.39 6.97 19.03
C ASN A 54 -6.92 8.05 18.05
N LYS A 55 -6.60 9.23 18.59
CA LYS A 55 -6.15 10.40 17.81
C LYS A 55 -4.89 10.12 16.97
N GLU A 56 -3.94 9.37 17.50
CA GLU A 56 -2.69 9.06 16.79
C GLU A 56 -2.96 8.16 15.59
N LEU A 57 -3.76 7.10 15.79
CA LEU A 57 -4.18 6.23 14.70
C LEU A 57 -4.94 7.00 13.63
N LYS A 58 -5.84 7.90 14.03
CA LYS A 58 -6.62 8.72 13.11
C LYS A 58 -5.74 9.65 12.28
N GLN A 59 -4.72 10.27 12.89
CA GLN A 59 -3.78 11.15 12.20
C GLN A 59 -2.85 10.41 11.23
N LYS A 60 -2.45 9.17 11.57
CA LYS A 60 -1.60 8.34 10.70
C LYS A 60 -2.35 7.70 9.53
N SER A 61 -3.68 7.74 9.55
CA SER A 61 -4.48 7.21 8.44
C SER A 61 -4.29 8.05 7.17
N THR A 62 -4.16 7.35 6.04
CA THR A 62 -4.17 7.94 4.70
C THR A 62 -5.58 8.28 4.19
N GLY A 63 -6.61 7.98 4.97
CA GLY A 63 -8.00 8.30 4.67
C GLY A 63 -8.95 7.15 4.93
N LEU A 64 -10.19 7.34 4.49
CA LEU A 64 -11.22 6.30 4.55
C LEU A 64 -11.16 5.44 3.29
N ASN A 65 -11.42 4.16 3.48
CA ASN A 65 -11.61 3.20 2.40
C ASN A 65 -12.99 2.58 2.54
N HIS A 66 -13.79 2.63 1.47
CA HIS A 66 -15.12 2.06 1.43
C HIS A 66 -15.10 0.80 0.56
N ASN A 67 -15.61 -0.31 1.11
CA ASN A 67 -15.61 -1.58 0.40
C ASN A 67 -16.73 -2.49 0.91
N THR A 68 -17.47 -3.12 0.00
CA THR A 68 -18.53 -4.06 0.35
C THR A 68 -18.02 -5.35 0.99
N SER A 69 -16.72 -5.67 0.87
CA SER A 69 -16.11 -6.84 1.49
C SER A 69 -15.75 -6.66 2.98
N PHE A 70 -15.86 -5.44 3.55
CA PHE A 70 -15.57 -5.20 4.97
C PHE A 70 -16.78 -5.57 5.86
N LEU A 71 -17.17 -6.84 5.83
CA LEU A 71 -18.43 -7.32 6.41
C LEU A 71 -18.56 -7.06 7.92
N GLU A 72 -17.45 -7.05 8.65
CA GLU A 72 -17.39 -6.80 10.10
C GLU A 72 -17.28 -5.31 10.48
N PHE A 73 -17.17 -4.43 9.49
CA PHE A 73 -16.98 -2.99 9.71
C PHE A 73 -18.32 -2.24 9.68
N PRO A 74 -18.45 -1.13 10.42
CA PRO A 74 -19.65 -0.31 10.36
C PRO A 74 -19.86 0.26 8.96
N LYS A 75 -21.12 0.60 8.67
CA LYS A 75 -21.52 1.25 7.43
C LYS A 75 -21.73 2.74 7.66
N ARG A 76 -21.51 3.53 6.61
CA ARG A 76 -21.84 4.96 6.57
C ARG A 76 -22.38 5.35 5.21
N GLU A 77 -23.09 6.47 5.16
CA GLU A 77 -23.47 7.07 3.89
C GLU A 77 -22.23 7.47 3.07
N HIS A 78 -22.31 7.19 1.78
CA HIS A 78 -21.32 7.54 0.77
C HIS A 78 -22.01 7.89 -0.54
N THR A 79 -21.26 8.12 -1.62
CA THR A 79 -21.75 8.62 -2.93
C THR A 79 -22.76 7.71 -3.65
N GLY A 80 -23.09 6.54 -3.11
CA GLY A 80 -24.02 5.57 -3.70
C GLY A 80 -25.42 5.60 -3.08
N ASN A 81 -26.25 4.65 -3.52
CA ASN A 81 -27.67 4.57 -3.15
C ASN A 81 -27.95 4.07 -1.71
N GLY A 82 -26.91 3.81 -0.91
CA GLY A 82 -27.08 3.41 0.49
C GLY A 82 -25.76 3.21 1.24
N PRO A 83 -25.83 2.91 2.55
CA PRO A 83 -24.67 2.76 3.39
C PRO A 83 -23.71 1.66 2.91
N ILE A 84 -22.41 1.96 2.90
CA ILE A 84 -21.35 1.01 2.56
C ILE A 84 -20.37 0.88 3.73
N CYS A 85 -19.82 -0.33 3.91
CA CYS A 85 -18.82 -0.58 4.95
C CYS A 85 -17.58 0.28 4.70
N TYR A 86 -16.98 0.79 5.78
CA TYR A 86 -15.82 1.66 5.69
C TYR A 86 -14.77 1.34 6.76
N GLY A 87 -13.52 1.69 6.48
CA GLY A 87 -12.41 1.58 7.41
C GLY A 87 -11.35 2.66 7.18
N TYR A 88 -10.35 2.72 8.05
CA TYR A 88 -9.23 3.66 7.95
C TYR A 88 -8.02 2.99 7.31
N ALA A 89 -7.52 3.55 6.21
CA ALA A 89 -6.44 2.96 5.42
C ALA A 89 -5.04 3.45 5.84
N TYR A 90 -4.09 2.54 5.90
CA TYR A 90 -2.67 2.79 6.15
C TYR A 90 -1.88 2.20 5.00
N LYS A 91 -1.13 3.05 4.31
CA LYS A 91 -0.43 2.72 3.06
C LYS A 91 1.08 2.79 3.27
N PHE A 92 1.81 1.84 2.69
CA PHE A 92 3.25 1.67 2.80
C PHE A 92 3.93 1.59 1.43
#